data_AF-A0A941U081-F1
#
_entry.id   AF-A0A941U081-F1
#
_cell.length_a   1.000
_cell.length_b   1.000
_cell.length_c   1.000
_cell.angle_alpha   90.00
_cell.angle_beta   90.00
_cell.angle_gamma   90.00
#
_symmetry.space_group_name_H-M   'P 1'
#
loop_
_entity.id
_entity.type
_entity.pdbx_description
1 polymer ?
#
loop_
_entity_poly.entity_id
_entity_poly.type
_entity_poly.pdbx_seq_one_letter_code
_entity_poly.pdbx_strand_id
1 'polypeptide(L)' 'MRVFDIDMQHCPNCGAGELKIIAAILERPVIEKILTHLGLDPQPPPRSPARE' A
#
# COMPACT_ATOMS: atom_id res chain seq x y z
N MET A 1 -7.21 -5.25 -6.39
CA MET A 1 -6.03 -4.93 -5.56
C MET A 1 -6.52 -4.76 -4.14
N ARG A 2 -6.09 -5.60 -3.20
CA ARG A 2 -6.40 -5.39 -1.77
C ARG A 2 -5.40 -4.38 -1.23
N VAL A 3 -5.92 -3.35 -0.57
CA VAL A 3 -5.16 -2.28 0.06
C VAL A 3 -5.38 -2.46 1.55
N PHE A 4 -4.31 -2.61 2.30
CA PHE A 4 -4.40 -2.79 3.74
C PHE A 4 -4.41 -1.42 4.41
N ASP A 5 -5.51 -1.11 5.10
CA ASP A 5 -5.68 -0.07 6.13
C ASP A 5 -5.21 1.37 5.83
N ILE A 6 -4.92 1.69 4.57
CA ILE A 6 -4.55 3.03 4.12
C ILE A 6 -5.68 3.59 3.26
N ASP A 7 -6.35 4.64 3.75
CA ASP A 7 -7.26 5.43 2.94
C ASP A 7 -6.47 6.16 1.85
N MET A 8 -6.54 5.62 0.63
CA MET A 8 -5.91 6.19 -0.56
C MET A 8 -6.82 7.19 -1.28
N GLN A 9 -7.94 7.60 -0.70
CA GLN A 9 -8.83 8.61 -1.29
C GLN A 9 -8.48 10.02 -0.83
N HIS A 10 -7.92 10.20 0.37
CA HIS A 10 -7.65 11.52 0.94
C HIS A 10 -6.17 11.75 1.24
N CYS A 11 -5.66 12.92 0.86
CA CYS A 11 -4.30 13.35 1.23
C CYS A 11 -4.23 13.64 2.75
N PRO A 12 -3.45 12.88 3.54
CA PRO A 12 -3.36 13.08 4.98
C PRO A 12 -2.73 14.42 5.37
N ASN A 13 -1.95 15.04 4.47
CA ASN A 13 -1.32 16.34 4.70
C ASN A 13 -2.19 17.53 4.25
N CYS A 14 -3.15 17.30 3.37
CA CYS A 14 -3.90 18.35 2.67
C CYS A 14 -5.33 18.48 3.19
N GLY A 15 -5.87 17.47 3.87
CA GLY A 15 -7.21 17.45 4.48
C GLY A 15 -8.39 17.40 3.49
N ALA A 16 -8.21 17.85 2.24
CA ALA A 16 -9.28 17.98 1.24
C ALA A 16 -8.88 17.55 -0.18
N GLY A 17 -7.65 17.06 -0.39
CA GLY A 17 -7.16 16.65 -1.70
C GLY A 17 -7.45 15.18 -1.98
N GLU A 18 -8.11 14.88 -3.09
CA GLU A 18 -8.29 13.50 -3.57
C GLU A 18 -6.97 12.93 -4.10
N LEU A 19 -6.66 11.70 -3.73
CA LEU A 19 -5.54 10.94 -4.29
C LEU A 19 -6.05 9.97 -5.38
N LYS A 20 -5.28 9.83 -6.45
CA LYS A 20 -5.57 8.90 -7.56
C LYS A 20 -4.40 7.94 -7.77
N ILE A 21 -4.72 6.64 -7.85
CA ILE A 21 -3.74 5.62 -8.21
C ILE A 21 -3.45 5.74 -9.71
N ILE A 22 -2.21 6.03 -10.07
CA ILE A 22 -1.78 6.18 -11.46
C ILE A 22 -1.06 4.94 -12.01
N ALA A 23 -0.49 4.11 -11.14
CA ALA A 23 0.23 2.89 -11.49
C ALA A 23 0.37 1.98 -10.26
N ALA A 24 0.70 0.70 -10.50
CA ALA A 24 1.05 -0.26 -9.46
C ALA A 24 2.41 -0.91 -9.78
N ILE A 25 3.25 -1.05 -8.75
CA ILE A 25 4.50 -1.80 -8.84
C ILE A 25 4.21 -3.24 -8.43
N LEU A 26 4.52 -4.19 -9.31
CA LEU A 26 4.26 -5.62 -9.07
C LEU A 26 5.56 -6.44 -8.86
N GLU A 27 6.71 -5.83 -9.13
CA GLU A 27 8.01 -6.48 -9.00
C GLU A 27 8.41 -6.60 -7.52
N ARG A 28 8.44 -7.82 -7.02
CA ARG A 28 8.84 -8.14 -5.65
C ARG A 28 10.14 -7.47 -5.19
N PRO A 29 11.27 -7.53 -5.92
CA PRO A 29 12.52 -6.91 -5.45
C PRO A 29 12.41 -5.38 -5.32
N VAL A 30 11.58 -4.74 -6.16
CA VAL A 30 11.34 -3.30 -6.09
C VAL A 30 10.49 -2.96 -4.87
N ILE A 31 9.43 -3.74 -4.61
CA ILE A 31 8.57 -3.59 -3.42
C ILE A 31 9.41 -3.73 -2.14
N GLU A 32 10.22 -4.79 -2.04
CA GLU A 32 11.07 -5.05 -0.87
C GLU A 32 12.06 -3.90 -0.62
N LYS A 33 12.67 -3.36 -1.69
CA LYS A 33 13.60 -2.23 -1.60
C LYS A 33 12.93 -0.95 -1.09
N ILE A 34 11.73 -0.65 -1.59
CA ILE A 34 10.96 0.54 -1.17
C ILE A 34 10.56 0.41 0.30
N LEU A 35 9.96 -0.72 0.69
CA LEU A 35 9.49 -0.92 2.06
C LEU A 35 10.66 -0.90 3.07
N THR A 36 11.77 -1.56 2.74
CA THR A 36 12.99 -1.52 3.57
C THR A 36 13.53 -0.10 3.73
N HIS A 37 13.56 0.68 2.65
CA HIS A 37 14.02 2.08 2.70
C HIS A 37 13.13 2.95 3.61
N LEU A 38 11.82 2.66 3.64
CA LEU A 38 10.84 3.35 4.48
C LEU A 38 10.80 2.81 5.93
N GLY A 39 11.56 1.76 6.25
CA GLY A 39 11.54 1.10 7.56
C GLY A 39 10.29 0.26 7.82
N LEU A 40 9.57 -0.14 6.77
CA LEU A 40 8.38 -1.00 6.85
C LEU A 40 8.77 -2.47 6.64
N ASP A 41 7.98 -3.39 7.21
CA ASP A 41 8.17 -4.83 6.99
C ASP A 41 7.92 -5.18 5.51
N PRO A 42 8.94 -5.68 4.78
CA PRO A 42 8.77 -6.06 3.37
C PRO A 42 7.99 -7.38 3.20
N GLN A 43 7.74 -8.14 4.27
CA GLN A 43 6.94 -9.35 4.17
C GLN A 43 5.45 -9.01 3.98
N PRO A 44 4.79 -9.64 2.99
CA PRO A 44 3.36 -9.45 2.84
C PRO A 44 2.63 -9.98 4.09
N PRO A 45 1.58 -9.28 4.56
CA PRO A 45 0.81 -9.77 5.69
C PRO A 45 0.17 -11.13 5.35
N PRO A 46 -0.06 -11.98 6.36
CA PRO A 46 -0.71 -13.27 6.15
C PRO A 46 -2.07 -13.08 5.47
N ARG A 47 -2.40 -13.99 4.55
CA ARG A 47 -3.66 -13.94 3.81
C ARG A 47 -4.82 -14.09 4.80
N SER A 48 -5.66 -13.06 4.91
CA SER A 48 -6.91 -13.17 5.67
C SER A 48 -7.83 -14.22 5.02
N PRO A 49 -8.58 -15.00 5.81
CA PRO A 49 -9.54 -15.97 5.29
C PRO A 49 -10.54 -15.30 4.35
N ALA A 50 -11.09 -16.08 3.42
CA ALA A 50 -12.21 -15.61 2.59
C ALA A 50 -13.37 -15.24 3.53
N ARG A 51 -14.04 -14.11 3.24
CA ARG A 51 -15.32 -13.78 3.89
C ARG A 51 -16.41 -14.47 3.08
N GLU A 52 -17.36 -15.13 3.74
CA GLU A 52 -18.63 -15.56 3.14
C GLU A 52 -19.48 -14.34 2.75
#